data_AF-A0AAV3QXS0-F1
#
_entry.id   AF-A0AAV3QXS0-F1
#
_cell.length_a   1.000
_cell.length_b   1.000
_cell.length_c   1.000
_cell.angle_alpha   90.00
_cell.angle_beta   90.00
_cell.angle_gamma   90.00
#
_symmetry.space_group_name_H-M   'P 1'
#
loop_
_entity.id
_entity.type
_entity.pdbx_description
1 polymer ?
#
loop_
_entity_poly.entity_id
_entity_poly.type
_entity_poly.pdbx_seq_one_letter_code
_entity_poly.pdbx_strand_id
1 'polypeptide(L)'
;MKSTQMQRKMFLIQVGGNTGSGSSGSKRSHESDACESNSVGSSDRPIGREAAKKGKKKSKEAVLEAVNDEWVEFKQFKEKELERLDKIASRQEEANQLMKERTMDKNMKMFMKLSSKENLDDQHKEILEWLSQELFEK
;
A
#
# COMPACT_ATOMS: atom_id res chain seq x y z
N MET A 1 52.66 -4.98 -16.18
CA MET A 1 51.48 -5.86 -16.04
C MET A 1 50.74 -5.42 -14.78
N LYS A 2 49.61 -4.72 -14.91
CA LYS A 2 48.89 -4.11 -13.80
C LYS A 2 47.60 -4.90 -13.57
N SER A 3 47.44 -5.42 -12.37
CA SER A 3 46.27 -6.16 -11.91
C SER A 3 45.09 -5.21 -11.70
N THR A 4 43.97 -5.49 -12.36
CA THR A 4 42.72 -4.76 -12.13
C THR A 4 41.94 -5.49 -11.04
N GLN A 5 42.07 -4.99 -9.81
CA GLN A 5 41.25 -5.38 -8.67
C GLN A 5 39.81 -4.87 -8.92
N MET A 6 38.86 -5.80 -8.96
CA MET A 6 37.43 -5.51 -9.06
C MET A 6 36.94 -5.00 -7.69
N GLN A 7 36.83 -3.69 -7.52
CA GLN A 7 36.21 -3.10 -6.34
C GLN A 7 34.70 -2.96 -6.57
N ARG A 8 33.93 -3.75 -5.81
CA ARG A 8 32.47 -3.66 -5.73
C ARG A 8 32.12 -2.35 -5.04
N LYS A 9 31.47 -1.43 -5.75
CA LYS A 9 30.90 -0.21 -5.16
C LYS A 9 29.53 -0.57 -4.58
N MET A 10 29.47 -0.85 -3.27
CA MET A 10 28.22 -0.86 -2.52
C MET A 10 27.57 0.53 -2.62
N PHE A 11 26.33 0.59 -3.10
CA PHE A 11 25.50 1.78 -2.97
C PHE A 11 24.96 1.82 -1.53
N LEU A 12 25.74 2.45 -0.65
CA LEU A 12 25.25 2.91 0.65
C LEU A 12 24.24 4.04 0.38
N ILE A 13 22.95 3.82 0.67
CA ILE A 13 22.03 4.94 0.90
C ILE A 13 22.39 5.51 2.27
N GLN A 14 23.34 6.44 2.25
CA GLN A 14 23.65 7.30 3.39
C GLN A 14 22.43 8.18 3.65
N VAL A 15 21.79 7.98 4.80
CA VAL A 15 20.79 8.91 5.34
C VAL A 15 21.54 10.20 5.67
N GLY A 16 21.44 11.19 4.79
CA GLY A 16 22.13 12.47 4.87
C GLY A 16 21.26 13.52 5.55
N GLY A 17 21.46 13.71 6.85
CA GLY A 17 20.95 14.86 7.60
C GLY A 17 21.98 16.00 7.62
N ASN A 18 21.56 17.18 7.11
CA ASN A 18 21.89 18.57 7.48
C ASN A 18 21.46 19.44 6.26
N THR A 19 20.66 20.51 6.39
CA THR A 19 21.02 21.82 6.91
C THR A 19 19.77 22.70 6.90
N GLY A 20 19.62 23.60 7.87
CA GLY A 20 18.67 24.73 7.81
C GLY A 20 17.69 24.85 8.98
N SER A 21 18.20 25.22 10.16
CA SER A 21 17.37 25.74 11.25
C SER A 21 17.11 27.24 11.01
N GLY A 22 15.84 27.63 10.97
CA GLY A 22 15.41 29.02 10.89
C GLY A 22 14.18 29.21 11.77
N SER A 23 14.37 29.37 13.08
CA SER A 23 13.31 29.76 14.00
C SER A 23 13.08 31.27 13.93
N SER A 24 11.95 31.69 13.36
CA SER A 24 11.46 33.07 13.55
C SER A 24 10.76 33.16 14.90
N GLY A 25 11.48 33.68 15.89
CA GLY A 25 10.91 34.03 17.20
C GLY A 25 9.91 35.17 17.05
N SER A 26 8.64 34.91 17.38
CA SER A 26 7.65 35.96 17.60
C SER A 26 7.54 36.23 19.10
N LYS A 27 8.08 37.38 19.54
CA LYS A 27 7.79 37.96 20.85
C LYS A 27 6.77 39.08 20.66
N ARG A 28 5.53 38.87 21.09
CA ARG A 28 4.64 39.95 21.54
C ARG A 28 3.88 39.47 22.78
N SER A 29 4.38 39.88 23.93
CA SER A 29 3.60 39.98 25.16
C SER A 29 2.59 41.11 25.00
N HIS A 30 1.31 40.83 25.17
CA HIS A 30 0.34 41.83 25.60
C HIS A 30 -0.84 41.13 26.28
N GLU A 31 -0.89 41.23 27.61
CA GLU A 31 -2.11 41.05 28.39
C GLU A 31 -3.00 42.27 28.13
N SER A 32 -4.23 42.02 27.73
CA SER A 32 -5.30 43.01 27.84
C SER A 32 -6.63 42.31 27.92
N ASP A 33 -7.09 42.16 29.16
CA ASP A 33 -8.50 42.17 29.50
C ASP A 33 -9.11 43.50 29.09
N ALA A 34 -10.17 43.47 28.29
CA ALA A 34 -11.27 44.44 28.33
C ALA A 34 -12.39 43.99 27.37
N CYS A 35 -13.47 43.51 27.98
CA CYS A 35 -14.87 43.81 27.72
C CYS A 35 -15.42 43.92 26.28
N GLU A 36 -16.48 43.13 26.10
CA GLU A 36 -17.75 43.53 25.47
C GLU A 36 -17.74 43.83 23.97
N SER A 37 -18.22 42.86 23.20
CA SER A 37 -18.98 43.16 21.99
C SER A 37 -20.09 42.12 21.83
N ASN A 38 -21.29 42.53 22.24
CA ASN A 38 -22.56 41.87 22.04
C ASN A 38 -22.96 41.92 20.56
N SER A 39 -22.74 40.85 19.81
CA SER A 39 -23.28 40.74 18.45
C SER A 39 -24.76 40.32 18.49
N VAL A 40 -25.66 41.28 18.62
CA VAL A 40 -27.10 41.11 18.34
C VAL A 40 -27.48 42.03 17.18
N GLY A 41 -27.99 41.44 16.08
CA GLY A 41 -28.56 42.16 14.93
C GLY A 41 -28.05 41.56 13.61
N SER A 42 -28.86 41.02 12.69
CA SER A 42 -30.29 41.16 12.49
C SER A 42 -30.83 39.92 11.77
N SER A 43 -31.92 39.33 12.27
CA SER A 43 -32.77 38.41 11.51
C SER A 43 -33.93 39.20 10.91
N ASP A 44 -33.65 39.96 9.86
CA ASP A 44 -34.73 40.54 9.04
C ASP A 44 -35.33 39.43 8.17
N ARG A 45 -36.47 38.88 8.62
CA ARG A 45 -37.32 38.03 7.78
C ARG A 45 -38.01 38.93 6.75
N PRO A 46 -37.85 38.74 5.43
CA PRO A 46 -38.65 39.48 4.48
C PRO A 46 -40.11 39.00 4.59
N ILE A 47 -40.95 39.84 5.18
CA ILE A 47 -42.41 39.72 5.13
C ILE A 47 -42.84 40.10 3.72
N GLY A 48 -43.53 39.17 3.05
CA GLY A 48 -44.41 39.49 1.93
C GLY A 48 -43.93 38.97 0.57
N ARG A 49 -44.45 37.82 0.14
CA ARG A 49 -44.94 37.63 -1.23
C ARG A 49 -45.83 36.40 -1.39
N GLU A 50 -47.13 36.59 -1.14
CA GLU A 50 -48.18 35.76 -1.76
C GLU A 50 -48.21 36.13 -3.26
N ALA A 51 -47.66 35.26 -4.11
CA ALA A 51 -47.84 35.31 -5.55
C ALA A 51 -47.82 33.87 -6.09
N ALA A 52 -49.00 33.38 -6.49
CA ALA A 52 -49.17 32.09 -7.13
C ALA A 52 -48.22 31.94 -8.34
N LYS A 53 -47.33 30.96 -8.29
CA LYS A 53 -46.62 30.45 -9.48
C LYS A 53 -47.06 29.01 -9.75
N LYS A 54 -47.95 28.82 -10.73
CA LYS A 54 -48.04 27.56 -11.46
C LYS A 54 -46.76 27.44 -12.32
N GLY A 55 -46.01 26.36 -12.18
CA GLY A 55 -44.85 26.14 -13.05
C GLY A 55 -43.97 24.93 -12.73
N LYS A 56 -44.41 23.76 -13.21
CA LYS A 56 -43.58 22.59 -13.57
C LYS A 56 -42.87 21.80 -12.44
N LYS A 57 -43.62 20.89 -11.79
CA LYS A 57 -43.06 19.60 -11.32
C LYS A 57 -42.72 18.74 -12.54
N LYS A 58 -41.53 18.88 -13.12
CA LYS A 58 -40.95 17.90 -14.06
C LYS A 58 -39.45 17.86 -13.85
N SER A 59 -38.95 16.85 -13.15
CA SER A 59 -37.56 16.32 -13.28
C SER A 59 -37.16 15.33 -12.20
N LYS A 60 -37.87 15.21 -11.07
CA LYS A 60 -37.42 14.33 -9.96
C LYS A 60 -37.35 12.85 -10.33
N GLU A 61 -38.20 12.38 -11.24
CA GLU A 61 -38.33 10.96 -11.58
C GLU A 61 -37.21 10.48 -12.51
N ALA A 62 -36.92 11.22 -13.58
CA ALA A 62 -35.82 10.90 -14.50
C ALA A 62 -34.43 11.00 -13.84
N VAL A 63 -34.26 11.89 -12.86
CA VAL A 63 -33.01 12.00 -12.09
C VAL A 63 -32.82 10.81 -11.15
N LEU A 64 -33.91 10.24 -10.64
CA LEU A 64 -33.86 9.10 -9.72
C LEU A 64 -33.57 7.78 -10.46
N GLU A 65 -34.11 7.63 -11.67
CA GLU A 65 -33.85 6.48 -12.55
C GLU A 65 -32.38 6.45 -13.02
N ALA A 66 -31.82 7.58 -13.44
CA ALA A 66 -30.42 7.68 -13.83
C ALA A 66 -29.45 7.32 -12.69
N VAL A 67 -29.71 7.81 -11.46
CA VAL A 67 -28.90 7.47 -10.28
C VAL A 67 -28.99 5.99 -9.92
N ASN A 68 -30.13 5.36 -10.15
CA ASN A 68 -30.31 3.93 -9.92
C ASN A 68 -29.50 3.08 -10.92
N ASP A 69 -29.50 3.47 -12.19
CA ASP A 69 -28.75 2.77 -13.23
C ASP A 69 -27.23 2.92 -13.03
N GLU A 70 -26.76 4.13 -12.69
CA GLU A 70 -25.36 4.38 -12.31
C GLU A 70 -24.93 3.52 -11.11
N TRP A 71 -25.82 3.33 -10.13
CA TRP A 71 -25.53 2.50 -8.96
C TRP A 71 -25.39 1.02 -9.30
N VAL A 72 -26.20 0.51 -10.24
CA VAL A 72 -26.11 -0.87 -10.71
C VAL A 72 -24.81 -1.09 -11.48
N GLU A 73 -24.44 -0.17 -12.36
CA GLU A 73 -23.18 -0.24 -13.11
C GLU A 73 -21.96 -0.18 -12.19
N PHE A 74 -21.99 0.71 -11.19
CA PHE A 74 -20.95 0.79 -10.16
C PHE A 74 -20.80 -0.54 -9.41
N LYS A 75 -21.89 -1.19 -9.01
CA LYS A 75 -21.83 -2.49 -8.34
C LYS A 75 -21.17 -3.56 -9.22
N GLN A 76 -21.58 -3.66 -10.48
CA GLN A 76 -21.00 -4.62 -11.42
C GLN A 76 -19.51 -4.35 -11.67
N PHE A 77 -19.12 -3.09 -11.75
CA PHE A 77 -17.72 -2.71 -11.86
C PHE A 77 -16.91 -3.15 -10.63
N LYS A 78 -17.44 -2.91 -9.42
CA LYS A 78 -16.77 -3.32 -8.18
C LYS A 78 -16.64 -4.84 -8.06
N GLU A 79 -17.65 -5.58 -8.50
CA GLU A 79 -17.60 -7.04 -8.54
C GLU A 79 -16.50 -7.55 -9.48
N LYS A 80 -16.41 -6.99 -10.69
CA LYS A 80 -15.35 -7.33 -11.67
C LYS A 80 -13.95 -6.99 -11.15
N GLU A 81 -13.79 -5.84 -10.51
CA GLU A 81 -12.49 -5.45 -9.91
C GLU A 81 -12.10 -6.38 -8.75
N LEU A 82 -13.07 -6.81 -7.93
CA LEU A 82 -12.81 -7.78 -6.87
C LEU A 82 -12.37 -9.14 -7.44
N GLU A 83 -13.07 -9.63 -8.46
CA GLU A 83 -12.72 -10.88 -9.14
C GLU A 83 -11.31 -10.81 -9.77
N ARG A 84 -10.95 -9.65 -10.34
CA ARG A 84 -9.61 -9.42 -10.90
C ARG A 84 -8.53 -9.48 -9.83
N LEU A 85 -8.77 -8.86 -8.67
CA LEU A 85 -7.84 -8.87 -7.55
C LEU A 85 -7.65 -10.27 -6.98
N ASP A 86 -8.73 -11.03 -6.83
CA ASP A 86 -8.69 -12.42 -6.38
C ASP A 86 -7.82 -13.27 -7.33
N LYS A 87 -8.04 -13.17 -8.65
CA LYS A 87 -7.19 -13.83 -9.66
C LYS A 87 -5.72 -13.43 -9.61
N ILE A 88 -5.39 -12.21 -9.19
CA ILE A 88 -4.00 -11.78 -9.01
C ILE A 88 -3.42 -12.42 -7.75
N ALA A 89 -4.17 -12.42 -6.65
CA ALA A 89 -3.75 -13.01 -5.39
C ALA A 89 -3.49 -14.52 -5.55
N SER A 90 -4.42 -15.27 -6.17
CA SER A 90 -4.24 -16.71 -6.40
C SER A 90 -3.01 -17.02 -7.24
N ARG A 91 -2.79 -16.28 -8.34
CA ARG A 91 -1.59 -16.48 -9.18
C ARG A 91 -0.29 -16.18 -8.44
N GLN A 92 -0.30 -15.18 -7.56
CA GLN A 92 0.87 -14.88 -6.74
C GLN A 92 1.14 -15.99 -5.72
N GLU A 93 0.10 -16.53 -5.12
CA GLU A 93 0.22 -17.66 -4.19
C GLU A 93 0.74 -18.92 -4.90
N GLU A 94 0.15 -19.29 -6.04
CA GLU A 94 0.61 -20.41 -6.88
C GLU A 94 2.07 -20.25 -7.29
N ALA A 95 2.47 -19.05 -7.75
CA ALA A 95 3.85 -18.78 -8.13
C ALA A 95 4.81 -18.93 -6.94
N ASN A 96 4.40 -18.49 -5.75
CA ASN A 96 5.19 -18.64 -4.53
C ASN A 96 5.32 -20.12 -4.11
N GLN A 97 4.24 -20.91 -4.23
CA GLN A 97 4.26 -22.35 -3.96
C GLN A 97 5.19 -23.06 -4.93
N LEU A 98 5.06 -22.81 -6.23
CA LEU A 98 5.92 -23.40 -7.26
C LEU A 98 7.40 -23.04 -7.05
N MET A 99 7.69 -21.81 -6.63
CA MET A 99 9.06 -21.40 -6.28
C MET A 99 9.63 -22.18 -5.10
N LYS A 100 8.82 -22.46 -4.07
CA LYS A 100 9.22 -23.30 -2.94
C LYS A 100 9.46 -24.74 -3.38
N GLU A 101 8.54 -25.34 -4.14
CA GLU A 101 8.68 -26.70 -4.68
C GLU A 101 9.95 -26.84 -5.53
N ARG A 102 10.16 -25.92 -6.46
CA ARG A 102 11.38 -25.91 -7.31
C ARG A 102 12.66 -25.81 -6.48
N THR A 103 12.61 -25.13 -5.34
CA THR A 103 13.76 -25.00 -4.44
C THR A 103 13.97 -26.31 -3.66
N MET A 104 12.91 -26.90 -3.12
CA MET A 104 12.95 -28.20 -2.46
C MET A 104 13.47 -29.30 -3.42
N ASP A 105 13.00 -29.32 -4.68
CA ASP A 105 13.47 -30.28 -5.69
C ASP A 105 14.97 -30.17 -5.97
N LYS A 106 15.49 -28.95 -6.08
CA LYS A 106 16.92 -28.71 -6.28
C LYS A 106 17.72 -29.17 -5.07
N ASN A 107 17.23 -28.86 -3.87
CA ASN A 107 17.88 -29.26 -2.62
C ASN A 107 17.89 -30.78 -2.48
N MET A 108 16.75 -31.44 -2.73
CA MET A 108 16.62 -32.90 -2.72
C MET A 108 17.56 -33.56 -3.73
N LYS A 109 17.63 -33.02 -4.95
CA LYS A 109 18.55 -33.52 -5.98
C LYS A 109 20.02 -33.37 -5.56
N MET A 110 20.38 -32.28 -4.88
CA MET A 110 21.73 -32.08 -4.37
C MET A 110 22.04 -33.05 -3.23
N PHE A 111 21.11 -33.22 -2.30
CA PHE A 111 21.22 -34.16 -1.19
C PHE A 111 21.48 -35.58 -1.69
N MET A 112 20.67 -36.08 -2.63
CA MET A 112 20.84 -37.42 -3.22
C MET A 112 22.19 -37.61 -3.92
N LYS A 113 22.70 -36.57 -4.58
CA LYS A 113 24.01 -36.62 -5.25
C LYS A 113 25.15 -36.68 -4.25
N LEU A 114 25.09 -35.88 -3.19
CA LEU A 114 26.13 -35.83 -2.16
C LEU A 114 26.11 -37.10 -1.31
N SER A 115 24.93 -37.59 -0.93
CA SER A 115 24.80 -38.83 -0.13
C SER A 115 25.25 -40.08 -0.88
N SER A 116 25.23 -40.06 -2.22
CA SER A 116 25.75 -41.15 -3.05
C SER A 116 27.28 -41.16 -3.20
N LYS A 117 27.98 -40.13 -2.69
CA LYS A 117 29.43 -40.00 -2.83
C LYS A 117 30.14 -40.74 -1.68
N GLU A 118 31.03 -41.66 -2.03
CA GLU A 118 31.75 -42.51 -1.05
C GLU A 118 32.73 -41.73 -0.15
N ASN A 119 33.37 -40.69 -0.68
CA ASN A 119 34.34 -39.87 0.06
C ASN A 119 33.88 -38.40 0.09
N LEU A 120 33.37 -37.98 1.24
CA LEU A 120 32.93 -36.60 1.50
C LEU A 120 34.06 -35.83 2.19
N ASP A 121 34.43 -34.68 1.61
CA ASP A 121 35.21 -33.67 2.32
C ASP A 121 34.35 -32.95 3.36
N ASP A 122 34.98 -32.17 4.24
CA ASP A 122 34.27 -31.54 5.34
C ASP A 122 33.26 -30.48 4.87
N GLN A 123 33.52 -29.81 3.74
CA GLN A 123 32.55 -28.89 3.12
C GLN A 123 31.29 -29.62 2.64
N HIS A 124 31.44 -30.77 1.98
CA HIS A 124 30.29 -31.56 1.52
C HIS A 124 29.50 -32.13 2.70
N LYS A 125 30.15 -32.49 3.81
CA LYS A 125 29.45 -32.91 5.04
C LYS A 125 28.58 -31.79 5.61
N GLU A 126 29.11 -30.59 5.72
CA GLU A 126 28.37 -29.41 6.21
C GLU A 126 27.16 -29.09 5.33
N ILE A 127 27.32 -29.13 4.00
CA ILE A 127 26.21 -28.92 3.06
C ILE A 127 25.15 -30.03 3.21
N LEU A 128 25.56 -31.29 3.41
CA LEU A 128 24.64 -32.41 3.58
C LEU A 128 23.79 -32.25 4.85
N GLU A 129 24.41 -31.82 5.95
CA GLU A 129 23.71 -31.54 7.21
C GLU A 129 22.72 -30.39 7.05
N TRP A 130 23.14 -29.27 6.45
CA TRP A 130 22.26 -28.13 6.18
C TRP A 130 21.06 -28.52 5.30
N LEU A 131 21.30 -29.29 4.23
CA LEU A 131 20.23 -29.80 3.37
C LEU A 131 19.29 -30.75 4.12
N SER A 132 19.80 -31.52 5.09
CA SER A 132 18.98 -32.45 5.87
C SER A 132 17.99 -31.70 6.76
N GLN A 133 18.46 -30.64 7.43
CA GLN A 133 17.61 -29.77 8.23
C GLN A 133 16.54 -29.10 7.36
N GLU A 134 16.94 -28.48 6.25
CA GLU A 134 16.01 -27.78 5.35
C GLU A 134 14.96 -28.71 4.69
N LEU A 135 15.31 -29.97 4.40
CA LEU A 135 14.41 -30.91 3.70
C LEU A 135 13.52 -31.74 4.63
N PHE A 136 14.02 -32.10 5.81
CA PHE A 136 13.38 -33.11 6.66
C PHE A 136 12.98 -32.59 8.04
N GLU A 137 13.49 -31.45 8.48
CA GLU A 137 13.04 -30.81 9.72
C GLU A 137 11.89 -29.83 9.40
N LYS A 138 10.71 -30.09 9.98
CA LYS A 138 9.51 -29.25 9.91
C LYS A 138 9.08 -28.83 11.30
#